data_AF-A0A3B5LHR8-F1
#
_entry.id   AF-A0A3B5LHR8-F1
#
_cell.length_a   1.000
_cell.length_b   1.000
_cell.length_c   1.000
_cell.angle_alpha   90.00
_cell.angle_beta   90.00
_cell.angle_gamma   90.00
#
_symmetry.space_group_name_H-M   'P 1'
#
loop_
_entity.id
_entity.type
_entity.pdbx_description
1 polymer ?
#
loop_
_entity_poly.entity_id
_entity_poly.type
_entity_poly.pdbx_seq_one_letter_code
_entity_poly.pdbx_strand_id
1 'polypeptide(L)'
;YPRPLNNNNNNNYYNCLLLLLIIIIITADRGWRFRKLDPPEDLAVLDSGRLGQMQITWRPPSSLTKMTKCLPQYQLEYFNTYKNNWETLRTPRRTYSTQFDPSKDVHIKVYTILNGECTNNTMIMSKNCAETILKPPSTGQAFICVYHNMENLECSWTRSLKTPPSALHNLYFWHKSLDQAVECPSYILSGGVRKGCNFSGKPLPEFTDIYFCVNGSSREGPLKATFFSLQIQNQVKVTAPDKLHLQTSSDTELEFHWENPAGRLPGHCLEWEVRHHHVGTDGKISLNHIHTEKPRLTLPFSNSNERNCFQVRSRLNSYCVDQSFWSDWSHETCHPGSDSKICAPLHESLFRQIKITTIFLNVLCVKF
;
A
#
# COMPACT_ATOMS: atom_id res chain seq x y z
N TYR A 1 -4.39 -8.11 108.73
CA TYR A 1 -4.63 -7.22 107.57
C TYR A 1 -3.36 -7.15 106.72
N PRO A 2 -3.37 -7.68 105.48
CA PRO A 2 -2.17 -7.85 104.66
C PRO A 2 -1.86 -6.60 103.82
N ARG A 3 -0.57 -6.40 103.49
CA ARG A 3 -0.08 -5.36 102.55
C ARG A 3 -0.30 -5.81 101.09
N PRO A 4 -0.61 -4.91 100.13
CA PRO A 4 -0.70 -5.27 98.73
C PRO A 4 0.69 -5.27 98.06
N LEU A 5 0.89 -6.26 97.19
CA LEU A 5 2.05 -6.45 96.32
C LEU A 5 1.92 -5.62 95.04
N ASN A 6 2.97 -4.85 94.78
CA ASN A 6 3.53 -4.32 93.54
C ASN A 6 2.81 -4.65 92.20
N ASN A 7 2.34 -3.61 91.49
CA ASN A 7 1.67 -3.71 90.18
C ASN A 7 2.49 -3.10 89.02
N ASN A 8 3.83 -3.09 89.13
CA ASN A 8 4.72 -2.42 88.16
C ASN A 8 5.16 -3.26 86.94
N ASN A 9 4.78 -4.55 86.85
CA ASN A 9 5.24 -5.41 85.75
C ASN A 9 4.36 -5.39 84.49
N ASN A 10 3.09 -4.97 84.57
CA ASN A 10 2.20 -4.96 83.41
C ASN A 10 2.48 -3.79 82.45
N ASN A 11 2.85 -2.60 82.96
CA ASN A 11 3.10 -1.44 82.11
C ASN A 11 4.35 -1.57 81.22
N ASN A 12 5.37 -2.31 81.66
CA ASN A 12 6.57 -2.55 80.86
C ASN A 12 6.32 -3.53 79.69
N TYR A 13 5.41 -4.48 79.85
CA TYR A 13 5.09 -5.45 78.81
C TYR A 13 4.34 -4.80 77.64
N TYR A 14 3.35 -3.95 77.93
CA TYR A 14 2.59 -3.21 76.92
C TYR A 14 3.47 -2.18 76.17
N ASN A 15 4.37 -1.50 76.87
CA ASN A 15 5.30 -0.56 76.23
C ASN A 15 6.29 -1.26 75.28
N CYS A 16 6.76 -2.46 75.65
CA CYS A 16 7.66 -3.24 74.80
C CYS A 16 6.95 -3.78 73.55
N LEU A 17 5.68 -4.21 73.69
CA LEU A 17 4.84 -4.66 72.58
C LEU A 17 4.52 -3.52 71.61
N LEU A 18 4.25 -2.32 72.14
CA LEU A 18 4.01 -1.12 71.34
C LEU A 18 5.26 -0.71 70.55
N LEU A 19 6.44 -0.75 71.18
CA LEU A 19 7.73 -0.48 70.51
C LEU A 19 8.04 -1.51 69.42
N LEU A 20 7.78 -2.80 69.67
CA LEU A 20 7.91 -3.86 68.66
C LEU A 20 6.95 -3.65 67.49
N LEU A 21 5.70 -3.28 67.74
CA LEU A 21 4.73 -2.95 66.69
C LEU A 21 5.16 -1.72 65.88
N ILE A 22 5.67 -0.68 66.54
CA ILE A 22 6.18 0.53 65.88
C ILE A 22 7.42 0.19 65.04
N ILE A 23 8.34 -0.66 65.54
CA ILE A 23 9.51 -1.12 64.77
C ILE A 23 9.09 -2.00 63.58
N ILE A 24 8.09 -2.86 63.73
CA ILE A 24 7.52 -3.68 62.65
C ILE A 24 6.86 -2.79 61.58
N ILE A 25 6.14 -1.73 61.98
CA ILE A 25 5.55 -0.75 61.06
C ILE A 25 6.64 0.07 60.35
N ILE A 26 7.68 0.52 61.07
CA ILE A 26 8.81 1.29 60.50
C ILE A 26 9.69 0.42 59.58
N THR A 27 9.82 -0.88 59.86
CA THR A 27 10.56 -1.83 58.99
C THR A 27 9.73 -2.33 57.82
N ALA A 28 8.40 -2.36 57.93
CA ALA A 28 7.50 -2.64 56.81
C ALA A 28 7.45 -1.49 55.79
N ASP A 29 7.69 -0.25 56.21
CA ASP A 29 7.60 0.94 55.35
C ASP A 29 8.91 1.31 54.61
N ARG A 30 9.99 0.52 54.80
CA ARG A 30 11.30 0.77 54.15
C ARG A 30 11.54 0.03 52.83
N GLY A 31 10.52 -0.64 52.30
CA GLY A 31 10.58 -1.21 50.96
C GLY A 31 9.59 -0.51 50.03
N TRP A 32 10.07 0.40 49.17
CA TRP A 32 9.34 0.75 47.94
C TRP A 32 9.29 -0.50 47.06
N ARG A 33 8.45 -1.48 47.41
CA ARG A 33 8.18 -2.63 46.55
C ARG A 33 7.23 -2.14 45.48
N PHE A 34 7.72 -1.94 44.26
CA PHE A 34 6.88 -1.80 43.08
C PHE A 34 6.02 -3.06 42.93
N ARG A 35 4.81 -3.06 43.51
CA ARG A 35 3.85 -4.15 43.34
C ARG A 35 3.25 -4.14 41.92
N LYS A 36 3.31 -2.99 41.25
CA LYS A 36 2.84 -2.77 39.87
C LYS A 36 3.58 -1.55 39.31
N LEU A 37 4.16 -1.70 38.12
CA LEU A 37 4.78 -0.62 37.36
C LEU A 37 3.79 -0.11 36.33
N ASP A 38 3.56 1.21 36.31
CA ASP A 38 2.60 1.83 35.40
C ASP A 38 3.18 2.00 33.98
N PRO A 39 2.35 1.88 32.93
CA PRO A 39 2.76 2.17 31.57
C PRO A 39 3.02 3.67 31.36
N PRO A 40 3.69 4.05 30.25
CA PRO A 40 3.86 5.45 29.89
C PRO A 40 2.52 6.17 29.70
N GLU A 41 2.53 7.48 29.87
CA GLU A 41 1.35 8.34 29.71
C GLU A 41 1.43 9.14 28.41
N ASP A 42 0.30 9.65 27.92
CA ASP A 42 0.23 10.56 26.77
C ASP A 42 0.95 10.06 25.50
N LEU A 43 0.76 8.78 25.14
CA LEU A 43 1.26 8.24 23.88
C LEU A 43 0.59 8.96 22.72
N ALA A 44 1.40 9.66 21.92
CA ALA A 44 0.96 10.38 20.74
C ALA A 44 1.84 10.02 19.54
N VAL A 45 1.22 10.05 18.35
CA VAL A 45 1.89 9.79 17.07
C VAL A 45 1.55 10.92 16.12
N LEU A 46 2.57 11.61 15.64
CA LEU A 46 2.44 12.82 14.85
C LEU A 46 3.14 12.63 13.50
N ASP A 47 2.47 12.98 12.40
CA ASP A 47 3.11 13.01 11.09
C ASP A 47 4.04 14.23 10.99
N SER A 48 5.27 14.00 10.53
CA SER A 48 6.27 15.05 10.34
C SER A 48 6.16 15.78 8.99
N GLY A 49 5.10 15.53 8.21
CA GLY A 49 4.88 16.13 6.89
C GLY A 49 5.53 15.36 5.74
N ARG A 50 5.93 14.11 5.99
CA ARG A 50 6.61 13.22 5.03
C ARG A 50 5.80 11.95 4.76
N LEU A 51 4.48 12.05 4.86
CA LEU A 51 3.50 11.01 4.49
C LEU A 51 3.90 9.62 5.00
N GLY A 52 4.03 9.48 6.31
CA GLY A 52 4.40 8.20 6.93
C GLY A 52 5.60 8.26 7.85
N GLN A 53 6.46 9.28 7.77
CA GLN A 53 7.47 9.48 8.81
C GLN A 53 6.81 10.05 10.06
N MET A 54 6.53 9.16 11.02
CA MET A 54 5.83 9.50 12.23
C MET A 54 6.80 9.72 13.38
N GLN A 55 6.51 10.72 14.20
CA GLN A 55 7.14 10.94 15.49
C GLN A 55 6.25 10.37 16.58
N ILE A 56 6.74 9.34 17.26
CA ILE A 56 6.10 8.70 18.40
C ILE A 56 6.65 9.39 19.66
N THR A 57 5.76 9.82 20.56
CA THR A 57 6.13 10.49 21.81
C THR A 57 5.31 9.96 22.97
N TRP A 58 5.89 9.92 24.16
CA TRP A 58 5.20 9.53 25.40
C TRP A 58 5.80 10.27 26.60
N ARG A 59 5.08 10.30 27.71
CA ARG A 59 5.55 10.84 28.99
C ARG A 59 5.84 9.71 29.98
N PRO A 60 6.75 9.93 30.95
CA PRO A 60 6.93 9.02 32.06
C PRO A 60 5.62 8.85 32.85
N PRO A 61 5.37 7.67 33.44
CA PRO A 61 4.26 7.50 34.36
C PRO A 61 4.34 8.49 35.51
N SER A 62 3.21 9.04 35.92
CA SER A 62 3.11 10.00 37.02
C SER A 62 3.65 9.42 38.33
N SER A 63 3.54 8.10 38.54
CA SER A 63 4.10 7.39 39.70
C SER A 63 5.63 7.42 39.77
N LEU A 64 6.33 7.72 38.67
CA LEU A 64 7.79 7.78 38.61
C LEU A 64 8.36 9.20 38.63
N THR A 65 7.52 10.25 38.60
CA THR A 65 7.97 11.66 38.52
C THR A 65 8.82 12.13 39.69
N LYS A 66 8.65 11.54 40.88
CA LYS A 66 9.41 11.87 42.09
C LYS A 66 10.57 10.90 42.36
N MET A 67 10.79 9.93 41.48
CA MET A 67 11.74 8.85 41.67
C MET A 67 13.13 9.25 41.14
N THR A 68 14.14 9.27 42.02
CA THR A 68 15.51 9.68 41.66
C THR A 68 16.52 8.54 41.62
N LYS A 69 16.21 7.41 42.27
CA LYS A 69 17.14 6.27 42.41
C LYS A 69 17.28 5.41 41.14
N CYS A 70 16.33 5.52 40.22
CA CYS A 70 16.35 4.81 38.95
C CYS A 70 15.87 5.70 37.84
N LEU A 71 16.51 5.57 36.69
CA LEU A 71 16.06 6.22 35.47
C LEU A 71 15.13 5.26 34.72
N PRO A 72 13.90 5.68 34.38
CA PRO A 72 13.02 4.85 33.58
C PRO A 72 13.58 4.65 32.17
N GLN A 73 13.44 3.43 31.69
CA GLN A 73 13.64 3.06 30.31
C GLN A 73 12.29 2.66 29.70
N TYR A 74 12.25 2.58 28.38
CA TYR A 74 11.04 2.23 27.65
C TYR A 74 11.34 1.15 26.63
N GLN A 75 10.42 0.20 26.51
CA GLN A 75 10.40 -0.75 25.39
C GLN A 75 9.28 -0.32 24.45
N LEU A 76 9.66 0.11 23.26
CA LEU A 76 8.76 0.45 22.17
C LEU A 76 8.68 -0.77 21.24
N GLU A 77 7.45 -1.21 21.00
CA GLU A 77 7.12 -2.25 20.03
C GLU A 77 6.20 -1.65 18.97
N TYR A 78 6.55 -1.83 17.69
CA TYR A 78 5.67 -1.45 16.59
C TYR A 78 5.67 -2.50 15.50
N PHE A 79 4.55 -2.61 14.80
CA PHE A 79 4.45 -3.52 13.66
C PHE A 79 5.04 -2.86 12.41
N ASN A 80 6.13 -3.43 11.90
CA ASN A 80 6.76 -2.98 10.66
C ASN A 80 6.03 -3.61 9.47
N THR A 81 5.25 -2.80 8.75
CA THR A 81 4.43 -3.24 7.62
C THR A 81 5.23 -3.57 6.35
N TYR A 82 6.52 -3.22 6.29
CA TYR A 82 7.43 -3.58 5.20
C TYR A 82 8.04 -4.98 5.43
N LYS A 83 8.41 -5.28 6.67
CA LYS A 83 8.99 -6.57 7.07
C LYS A 83 7.96 -7.61 7.51
N ASN A 84 6.71 -7.18 7.68
CA ASN A 84 5.61 -7.99 8.19
C ASN A 84 5.94 -8.65 9.55
N ASN A 85 6.60 -7.89 10.44
CA ASN A 85 6.99 -8.37 11.77
C ASN A 85 6.97 -7.25 12.82
N TRP A 86 7.03 -7.64 14.09
CA TRP A 86 7.18 -6.70 15.19
C TRP A 86 8.65 -6.29 15.34
N GLU A 87 8.89 -4.99 15.42
CA GLU A 87 10.18 -4.45 15.83
C GLU A 87 10.12 -4.01 17.28
N THR A 88 11.16 -4.33 18.03
CA THR A 88 11.28 -3.98 19.45
C THR A 88 12.56 -3.20 19.67
N LEU A 89 12.46 -2.08 20.38
CA LEU A 89 13.62 -1.30 20.80
C LEU A 89 13.49 -0.88 22.25
N ARG A 90 14.64 -0.81 22.94
CA ARG A 90 14.73 -0.27 24.29
C ARG A 90 15.46 1.06 24.27
N THR A 91 14.90 2.06 24.93
CA THR A 91 15.47 3.41 24.92
C THR A 91 15.13 4.16 26.21
N PRO A 92 16.05 4.99 26.74
CA PRO A 92 15.72 5.96 27.79
C PRO A 92 15.04 7.22 27.21
N ARG A 93 15.03 7.38 25.87
CA ARG A 93 14.38 8.52 25.22
C ARG A 93 12.86 8.39 25.30
N ARG A 94 12.21 9.54 25.22
CA ARG A 94 10.74 9.69 25.26
C ARG A 94 10.12 9.94 23.88
N THR A 95 10.93 9.80 22.85
CA THR A 95 10.54 10.01 21.46
C THR A 95 11.32 9.08 20.56
N TYR A 96 10.66 8.62 19.49
CA TYR A 96 11.25 7.83 18.43
C TYR A 96 10.59 8.21 17.10
N SER A 97 11.38 8.26 16.03
CA SER A 97 10.88 8.55 14.68
C SER A 97 11.20 7.40 13.75
N THR A 98 10.20 6.96 13.00
CA THR A 98 10.37 5.89 12.01
C THR A 98 9.36 6.07 10.87
N GLN A 99 9.64 5.42 9.74
CA GLN A 99 8.79 5.43 8.56
C GLN A 99 7.76 4.32 8.67
N PHE A 100 6.49 4.67 8.53
CA PHE A 100 5.37 3.74 8.37
C PHE A 100 4.76 3.88 7.00
N ASP A 101 4.06 2.83 6.57
CA ASP A 101 3.23 2.89 5.37
C ASP A 101 1.87 3.48 5.78
N PRO A 102 1.57 4.74 5.41
CA PRO A 102 0.33 5.41 5.81
C PRO A 102 -0.92 4.77 5.17
N SER A 103 -0.77 3.84 4.23
CA SER A 103 -1.88 3.09 3.64
C SER A 103 -2.26 1.82 4.43
N LYS A 104 -1.53 1.50 5.49
CA LYS A 104 -1.72 0.30 6.32
C LYS A 104 -1.96 0.64 7.79
N ASP A 105 -2.50 -0.33 8.55
CA ASP A 105 -2.68 -0.19 10.00
C ASP A 105 -1.30 -0.14 10.70
N VAL A 106 -1.11 0.86 11.56
CA VAL A 106 0.11 1.04 12.36
C VAL A 106 -0.20 0.77 13.82
N HIS A 107 0.37 -0.31 14.35
CA HIS A 107 0.22 -0.70 15.74
C HIS A 107 1.46 -0.32 16.54
N ILE A 108 1.27 0.41 17.64
CA ILE A 108 2.36 0.87 18.51
C ILE A 108 2.01 0.54 19.95
N LYS A 109 2.99 0.01 20.69
CA LYS A 109 2.92 -0.30 22.11
C LYS A 109 4.17 0.19 22.82
N VAL A 110 4.00 0.80 23.99
CA VAL A 110 5.13 1.27 24.81
C VAL A 110 4.97 0.77 26.24
N TYR A 111 6.03 0.14 26.73
CA TYR A 111 6.14 -0.39 28.09
C TYR A 111 7.15 0.43 28.89
N THR A 112 6.92 0.55 30.19
CA THR A 112 7.90 1.13 31.12
C THR A 112 8.80 0.02 31.66
N ILE A 113 10.11 0.28 31.69
CA ILE A 113 11.11 -0.60 32.29
C ILE A 113 11.83 0.17 33.40
N LEU A 114 11.97 -0.48 34.55
CA LEU A 114 12.86 -0.03 35.62
C LEU A 114 13.96 -1.05 35.84
N ASN A 115 15.16 -0.55 36.06
CA ASN A 115 16.31 -1.34 36.44
C ASN A 115 17.19 -0.52 37.41
N GLY A 116 17.79 -1.19 38.37
CA GLY A 116 18.72 -0.60 39.34
C GLY A 116 18.29 -0.79 40.79
N GLU A 117 18.79 0.09 41.67
CA GLU A 117 18.64 -0.07 43.12
C GLU A 117 17.19 -0.04 43.58
N CYS A 118 16.32 0.73 42.91
CA CYS A 118 14.90 0.79 43.23
C CYS A 118 14.15 -0.53 42.99
N THR A 119 14.75 -1.46 42.27
CA THR A 119 14.18 -2.78 41.96
C THR A 119 15.05 -3.91 42.50
N ASN A 120 15.93 -3.62 43.46
CA ASN A 120 16.93 -4.57 43.97
C ASN A 120 17.76 -5.19 42.83
N ASN A 121 18.14 -4.39 41.83
CA ASN A 121 18.88 -4.82 40.64
C ASN A 121 18.17 -5.88 39.78
N THR A 122 16.84 -5.97 39.89
CA THR A 122 16.03 -6.80 39.00
C THR A 122 15.37 -5.94 37.93
N MET A 123 15.42 -6.37 36.67
CA MET A 123 14.67 -5.68 35.62
C MET A 123 13.19 -5.98 35.78
N ILE A 124 12.38 -4.94 35.98
CA ILE A 124 10.92 -5.05 35.98
C ILE A 124 10.33 -4.27 34.81
N MET A 125 9.28 -4.82 34.20
CA MET A 125 8.56 -4.19 33.10
C MET A 125 7.08 -4.05 33.48
N SER A 126 6.44 -2.98 33.01
CA SER A 126 5.01 -2.78 33.20
C SER A 126 4.23 -3.93 32.57
N LYS A 127 3.24 -4.47 33.30
CA LYS A 127 2.36 -5.53 32.77
C LYS A 127 1.42 -4.98 31.69
N ASN A 128 0.96 -3.75 31.88
CA ASN A 128 0.16 -3.02 30.90
C ASN A 128 1.09 -2.16 30.02
N CYS A 129 0.59 -1.75 28.86
CA CYS A 129 1.28 -0.83 27.94
C CYS A 129 0.37 0.35 27.58
N ALA A 130 1.01 1.44 27.13
CA ALA A 130 0.31 2.45 26.36
C ALA A 130 0.28 1.98 24.91
N GLU A 131 -0.90 1.91 24.30
CA GLU A 131 -1.06 1.43 22.94
C GLU A 131 -1.91 2.35 22.09
N THR A 132 -1.63 2.39 20.80
CA THR A 132 -2.44 3.11 19.81
C THR A 132 -2.39 2.36 18.47
N ILE A 133 -3.49 2.45 17.73
CA ILE A 133 -3.64 1.86 16.40
C ILE A 133 -4.06 2.98 15.45
N LEU A 134 -3.18 3.35 14.53
CA LEU A 134 -3.51 4.28 13.47
C LEU A 134 -4.07 3.48 12.30
N LYS A 135 -5.33 3.76 11.94
CA LYS A 135 -5.98 3.14 10.79
C LYS A 135 -6.02 4.12 9.63
N PRO A 136 -5.64 3.71 8.41
CA PRO A 136 -5.74 4.56 7.24
C PRO A 136 -7.21 4.89 6.98
N PRO A 137 -7.52 6.14 6.66
CA PRO A 137 -8.83 6.49 6.14
C PRO A 137 -9.19 5.66 4.89
N SER A 138 -10.24 4.84 4.98
CA SER A 138 -10.84 4.23 3.78
C SER A 138 -12.00 5.08 3.28
N THR A 139 -11.83 5.71 2.12
CA THR A 139 -12.85 6.51 1.43
C THR A 139 -13.51 5.74 0.27
N GLY A 140 -13.02 4.54 -0.05
CA GLY A 140 -13.44 3.77 -1.24
C GLY A 140 -12.92 4.35 -2.56
N GLN A 141 -12.00 5.30 -2.50
CA GLN A 141 -11.35 5.90 -3.66
C GLN A 141 -10.34 4.92 -4.26
N ALA A 142 -10.50 4.63 -5.55
CA ALA A 142 -9.51 3.88 -6.31
C ALA A 142 -8.41 4.83 -6.76
N PHE A 143 -7.16 4.40 -6.65
CA PHE A 143 -5.97 5.12 -7.09
C PHE A 143 -5.12 4.17 -7.91
N ILE A 144 -4.76 4.58 -9.12
CA ILE A 144 -3.94 3.79 -10.04
C ILE A 144 -2.88 4.68 -10.66
N CYS A 145 -1.66 4.18 -10.73
CA CYS A 145 -0.59 4.81 -11.49
C CYS A 145 -0.19 3.90 -12.65
N VAL A 146 0.17 4.51 -13.77
CA VAL A 146 0.65 3.82 -14.97
C VAL A 146 1.93 4.51 -15.42
N TYR A 147 3.03 3.77 -15.42
CA TYR A 147 4.34 4.20 -15.89
C TYR A 147 4.53 3.74 -17.33
N HIS A 148 4.09 4.59 -18.27
CA HIS A 148 4.12 4.30 -19.69
C HIS A 148 5.55 4.20 -20.19
N ASN A 149 5.91 3.04 -20.72
CA ASN A 149 7.23 2.73 -21.32
C ASN A 149 8.45 3.05 -20.45
N MET A 150 8.29 3.16 -19.13
CA MET A 150 9.32 3.70 -18.23
C MET A 150 9.79 5.12 -18.60
N GLU A 151 8.87 5.95 -19.11
CA GLU A 151 9.15 7.34 -19.50
C GLU A 151 8.20 8.33 -18.84
N ASN A 152 6.89 8.03 -18.86
CA ASN A 152 5.87 8.95 -18.38
C ASN A 152 4.99 8.27 -17.33
N LEU A 153 4.97 8.84 -16.13
CA LEU A 153 4.13 8.35 -15.04
C LEU A 153 2.88 9.23 -14.92
N GLU A 154 1.72 8.59 -14.99
CA GLU A 154 0.44 9.22 -14.71
C GLU A 154 -0.28 8.45 -13.61
N CYS A 155 -0.78 9.18 -12.62
CA CYS A 155 -1.62 8.63 -11.56
C CYS A 155 -3.03 9.19 -11.70
N SER A 156 -4.04 8.38 -11.48
CA SER A 156 -5.44 8.80 -11.52
C SER A 156 -6.20 8.26 -10.31
N TRP A 157 -7.28 8.94 -9.96
CA TRP A 157 -8.14 8.53 -8.88
C TRP A 157 -9.62 8.71 -9.18
N THR A 158 -10.43 7.86 -8.56
CA THR A 158 -11.89 7.98 -8.61
C THR A 158 -12.40 8.89 -7.51
N ARG A 159 -13.51 9.57 -7.77
CA ARG A 159 -14.22 10.31 -6.74
C ARG A 159 -15.03 9.33 -5.90
N SER A 160 -14.93 9.39 -4.57
CA SER A 160 -15.82 8.61 -3.71
C SER A 160 -17.26 9.11 -3.86
N LEU A 161 -18.25 8.21 -3.83
CA LEU A 161 -19.68 8.55 -3.92
C LEU A 161 -20.13 9.54 -2.83
N LYS A 162 -19.42 9.58 -1.70
CA LYS A 162 -19.70 10.49 -0.58
C LYS A 162 -19.10 11.89 -0.76
N THR A 163 -18.39 12.13 -1.85
CA THR A 163 -17.66 13.38 -2.07
C THR A 163 -18.60 14.46 -2.64
N PRO A 164 -18.80 15.60 -1.96
CA PRO A 164 -19.66 16.69 -2.43
C PRO A 164 -19.25 17.16 -3.83
N PRO A 165 -20.16 17.51 -4.76
CA PRO A 165 -19.80 17.89 -6.14
C PRO A 165 -18.80 19.05 -6.25
N SER A 166 -18.85 19.99 -5.30
CA SER A 166 -17.98 21.16 -5.21
C SER A 166 -16.55 20.83 -4.78
N ALA A 167 -16.28 19.61 -4.33
CA ALA A 167 -14.99 19.29 -3.74
C ALA A 167 -13.86 19.23 -4.77
N LEU A 168 -12.73 19.83 -4.41
CA LEU A 168 -11.51 19.84 -5.18
C LEU A 168 -10.47 18.95 -4.48
N HIS A 169 -9.90 18.00 -5.20
CA HIS A 169 -8.85 17.14 -4.69
C HIS A 169 -7.46 17.74 -4.97
N ASN A 170 -6.52 17.46 -4.08
CA ASN A 170 -5.11 17.69 -4.28
C ASN A 170 -4.37 16.36 -4.08
N LEU A 171 -3.29 16.18 -4.84
CA LEU A 171 -2.38 15.05 -4.65
C LEU A 171 -1.06 15.57 -4.13
N TYR A 172 -0.56 14.95 -3.06
CA TYR A 172 0.77 15.13 -2.51
C TYR A 172 1.50 13.81 -2.56
N PHE A 173 2.82 13.86 -2.76
CA PHE A 173 3.66 12.68 -2.73
C PHE A 173 4.95 12.93 -1.96
N TRP A 174 5.55 11.87 -1.43
CA TRP A 174 6.85 11.91 -0.76
C TRP A 174 7.65 10.64 -1.07
N HIS A 175 8.96 10.79 -1.19
CA HIS A 175 9.93 9.71 -1.27
C HIS A 175 11.21 10.14 -0.55
N LYS A 176 12.08 9.18 -0.24
CA LYS A 176 13.24 9.36 0.66
C LYS A 176 14.20 10.50 0.26
N SER A 177 14.29 10.84 -1.01
CA SER A 177 15.14 11.95 -1.50
C SER A 177 14.49 13.34 -1.44
N LEU A 178 13.28 13.47 -0.88
CA LEU A 178 12.61 14.75 -0.62
C LEU A 178 12.65 15.10 0.87
N ASP A 179 12.81 16.40 1.17
CA ASP A 179 12.78 16.89 2.55
C ASP A 179 11.37 16.89 3.16
N GLN A 180 10.36 17.15 2.32
CA GLN A 180 8.93 17.22 2.68
C GLN A 180 8.06 16.75 1.52
N ALA A 181 6.79 16.46 1.80
CA ALA A 181 5.82 16.11 0.76
C ALA A 181 5.63 17.26 -0.24
N VAL A 182 5.57 16.91 -1.53
CA VAL A 182 5.43 17.86 -2.63
C VAL A 182 4.09 17.66 -3.33
N GLU A 183 3.46 18.75 -3.74
CA GLU A 183 2.22 18.70 -4.53
C GLU A 183 2.48 18.18 -5.95
N CYS A 184 1.46 17.53 -6.52
CA CYS A 184 1.42 17.13 -7.92
C CYS A 184 1.97 18.21 -8.87
N PRO A 185 2.95 17.88 -9.73
CA PRO A 185 3.54 18.87 -10.64
C PRO A 185 2.60 19.34 -11.75
N SER A 186 1.71 18.47 -12.24
CA SER A 186 0.77 18.80 -13.30
C SER A 186 -0.51 17.99 -13.16
N TYR A 187 -1.63 18.65 -12.91
CA TYR A 187 -2.91 17.96 -12.71
C TYR A 187 -3.56 17.56 -14.04
N ILE A 188 -4.07 16.33 -14.10
CA ILE A 188 -4.93 15.85 -15.17
C ILE A 188 -6.38 16.25 -14.85
N LEU A 189 -7.00 17.02 -15.76
CA LEU A 189 -8.35 17.57 -15.59
C LEU A 189 -9.36 16.85 -16.49
N SER A 190 -10.57 16.66 -15.97
CA SER A 190 -11.71 16.15 -16.74
C SER A 190 -12.96 16.89 -16.30
N GLY A 191 -13.55 17.67 -17.21
CA GLY A 191 -14.69 18.55 -16.89
C GLY A 191 -14.37 19.60 -15.82
N GLY A 192 -13.14 20.12 -15.81
CA GLY A 192 -12.66 21.09 -14.80
C GLY A 192 -12.31 20.49 -13.44
N VAL A 193 -12.47 19.18 -13.25
CA VAL A 193 -12.15 18.48 -11.99
C VAL A 193 -10.82 17.75 -12.11
N ARG A 194 -9.97 17.87 -11.08
CA ARG A 194 -8.73 17.12 -10.94
C ARG A 194 -9.04 15.63 -10.72
N LYS A 195 -8.62 14.80 -11.68
CA LYS A 195 -8.79 13.34 -11.64
C LYS A 195 -7.46 12.58 -11.65
N GLY A 196 -6.35 13.28 -11.85
CA GLY A 196 -5.05 12.65 -11.91
C GLY A 196 -3.91 13.64 -11.76
N CYS A 197 -2.71 13.07 -11.76
CA CYS A 197 -1.45 13.77 -11.72
C CYS A 197 -0.53 13.20 -12.79
N ASN A 198 0.03 14.06 -13.61
CA ASN A 198 1.04 13.75 -14.60
C ASN A 198 2.41 14.18 -14.05
N PHE A 199 3.36 13.25 -14.00
CA PHE A 199 4.72 13.46 -13.50
C PHE A 199 5.75 13.70 -14.63
N SER A 200 5.32 13.92 -15.87
CA SER A 200 6.19 14.31 -16.98
C SER A 200 7.05 15.52 -16.58
N GLY A 201 8.36 15.38 -16.71
CA GLY A 201 9.34 16.40 -16.32
C GLY A 201 9.76 16.40 -14.84
N LYS A 202 9.12 15.59 -13.98
CA LYS A 202 9.57 15.30 -12.62
C LYS A 202 9.60 13.78 -12.39
N PRO A 203 10.60 13.07 -12.94
CA PRO A 203 10.68 11.63 -12.79
C PRO A 203 10.78 11.27 -11.31
N LEU A 204 10.00 10.27 -10.94
CA LEU A 204 10.05 9.68 -9.60
C LEU A 204 11.12 8.59 -9.54
N PRO A 205 11.72 8.33 -8.36
CA PRO A 205 12.73 7.27 -8.22
C PRO A 205 12.12 5.87 -8.38
N GLU A 206 12.83 5.00 -9.10
CA GLU A 206 12.50 3.57 -9.23
C GLU A 206 13.05 2.76 -8.05
N PHE A 207 12.50 1.57 -7.80
CA PHE A 207 12.92 0.62 -6.76
C PHE A 207 12.92 1.21 -5.34
N THR A 208 12.01 2.15 -5.08
CA THR A 208 11.82 2.74 -3.77
C THR A 208 10.34 2.99 -3.50
N ASP A 209 9.94 2.92 -2.24
CA ASP A 209 8.58 3.22 -1.83
C ASP A 209 8.29 4.70 -1.97
N ILE A 210 7.18 4.99 -2.64
CA ILE A 210 6.64 6.34 -2.79
C ILE A 210 5.27 6.38 -2.14
N TYR A 211 5.07 7.39 -1.32
CA TYR A 211 3.85 7.59 -0.57
C TYR A 211 3.05 8.70 -1.20
N PHE A 212 1.77 8.44 -1.43
CA PHE A 212 0.83 9.38 -2.02
C PHE A 212 -0.28 9.68 -1.03
N CYS A 213 -0.71 10.93 -1.00
CA CYS A 213 -1.84 11.41 -0.22
C CYS A 213 -2.77 12.16 -1.16
N VAL A 214 -4.00 11.67 -1.32
CA VAL A 214 -5.06 12.41 -1.99
C VAL A 214 -5.97 12.98 -0.91
N ASN A 215 -5.96 14.29 -0.78
CA ASN A 215 -6.84 15.03 0.11
C ASN A 215 -7.71 15.99 -0.71
N GLY A 216 -8.47 16.83 -0.03
CA GLY A 216 -9.21 17.88 -0.71
C GLY A 216 -10.01 18.73 0.26
N SER A 217 -10.76 19.64 -0.32
CA SER A 217 -11.65 20.54 0.42
C SER A 217 -12.94 20.73 -0.36
N SER A 218 -14.05 20.89 0.35
CA SER A 218 -15.34 21.31 -0.17
C SER A 218 -15.86 22.53 0.60
N ARG A 219 -17.06 23.00 0.25
CA ARG A 219 -17.72 24.08 1.00
C ARG A 219 -18.08 23.67 2.42
N GLU A 220 -18.28 22.38 2.66
CA GLU A 220 -18.62 21.82 3.98
C GLU A 220 -17.39 21.58 4.87
N GLY A 221 -16.17 21.69 4.33
CA GLY A 221 -14.92 21.52 5.07
C GLY A 221 -13.89 20.64 4.36
N PRO A 222 -12.81 20.24 5.06
CA PRO A 222 -11.78 19.38 4.49
C PRO A 222 -12.31 17.96 4.25
N LEU A 223 -11.94 17.38 3.11
CA LEU A 223 -12.19 15.97 2.82
C LEU A 223 -11.22 15.10 3.60
N LYS A 224 -11.66 13.88 3.92
CA LYS A 224 -10.80 12.86 4.52
C LYS A 224 -9.70 12.46 3.53
N ALA A 225 -8.45 12.65 3.93
CA ALA A 225 -7.28 12.26 3.14
C ALA A 225 -7.24 10.74 2.95
N THR A 226 -6.79 10.27 1.79
CA THR A 226 -6.58 8.85 1.48
C THR A 226 -5.11 8.64 1.13
N PHE A 227 -4.51 7.56 1.62
CA PHE A 227 -3.08 7.30 1.48
C PHE A 227 -2.83 6.04 0.67
N PHE A 228 -1.80 6.08 -0.16
CA PHE A 228 -1.36 4.97 -1.01
C PHE A 228 0.15 4.84 -0.97
N SER A 229 0.67 3.62 -1.08
CA SER A 229 2.09 3.33 -1.25
C SER A 229 2.28 2.46 -2.47
N LEU A 230 3.28 2.79 -3.30
CA LEU A 230 3.67 1.96 -4.43
C LEU A 230 5.13 2.21 -4.82
N GLN A 231 5.67 1.27 -5.58
CA GLN A 231 6.94 1.42 -6.27
C GLN A 231 6.66 1.49 -7.78
N ILE A 232 7.15 2.54 -8.45
CA ILE A 232 6.70 2.89 -9.81
C ILE A 232 7.14 1.88 -10.87
N GLN A 233 8.23 1.15 -10.66
CA GLN A 233 8.68 0.09 -11.57
C GLN A 233 7.66 -1.06 -11.64
N ASN A 234 6.89 -1.25 -10.57
CA ASN A 234 5.82 -2.24 -10.52
C ASN A 234 4.50 -1.72 -11.15
N GLN A 235 4.52 -0.55 -11.79
CA GLN A 235 3.35 0.09 -12.42
C GLN A 235 3.56 0.29 -13.93
N VAL A 236 4.49 -0.44 -14.55
CA VAL A 236 4.84 -0.23 -15.96
C VAL A 236 3.76 -0.80 -16.89
N LYS A 237 3.33 0.01 -17.86
CA LYS A 237 2.57 -0.44 -19.04
C LYS A 237 3.39 -0.12 -20.28
N VAL A 238 3.82 -1.15 -20.99
CA VAL A 238 4.60 -1.02 -22.22
C VAL A 238 3.65 -0.85 -23.42
N THR A 239 4.15 -0.25 -24.49
CA THR A 239 3.40 -0.09 -25.75
C THR A 239 3.27 -1.43 -26.46
N ALA A 240 2.20 -1.59 -27.24
CA ALA A 240 2.05 -2.77 -28.08
C ALA A 240 3.21 -2.85 -29.10
N PRO A 241 3.64 -4.06 -29.52
CA PRO A 241 4.62 -4.19 -30.59
C PRO A 241 4.02 -3.74 -31.93
N ASP A 242 4.67 -2.77 -32.56
CA ASP A 242 4.17 -2.16 -33.80
C ASP A 242 4.78 -2.77 -35.06
N LYS A 243 5.94 -3.41 -34.95
CA LYS A 243 6.66 -4.01 -36.10
C LYS A 243 6.58 -5.52 -36.02
N LEU A 244 5.65 -6.06 -36.81
CA LEU A 244 5.38 -7.48 -36.91
C LEU A 244 5.84 -7.99 -38.27
N HIS A 245 6.49 -9.14 -38.26
CA HIS A 245 7.01 -9.78 -39.46
C HIS A 245 6.51 -11.21 -39.50
N LEU A 246 5.88 -11.56 -40.61
CA LEU A 246 5.33 -12.88 -40.84
C LEU A 246 5.86 -13.37 -42.19
N GLN A 247 6.66 -14.42 -42.15
CA GLN A 247 7.34 -14.96 -43.32
C GLN A 247 7.38 -16.48 -43.28
N THR A 248 7.47 -17.08 -44.45
CA THR A 248 7.62 -18.53 -44.62
C THR A 248 9.12 -18.82 -44.67
N SER A 249 9.68 -19.50 -43.66
CA SER A 249 11.12 -19.83 -43.61
C SER A 249 11.48 -21.02 -44.51
N SER A 250 10.51 -21.92 -44.74
CA SER A 250 10.55 -23.06 -45.67
C SER A 250 9.12 -23.44 -46.08
N ASP A 251 8.94 -24.32 -47.06
CA ASP A 251 7.60 -24.81 -47.48
C ASP A 251 6.80 -25.47 -46.34
N THR A 252 7.42 -25.70 -45.18
CA THR A 252 6.84 -26.39 -44.01
C THR A 252 6.80 -25.55 -42.74
N GLU A 253 7.28 -24.31 -42.74
CA GLU A 253 7.39 -23.49 -41.53
C GLU A 253 6.98 -22.03 -41.74
N LEU A 254 6.15 -21.53 -40.82
CA LEU A 254 5.76 -20.13 -40.73
C LEU A 254 6.46 -19.50 -39.53
N GLU A 255 7.26 -18.47 -39.79
CA GLU A 255 8.00 -17.71 -38.79
C GLU A 255 7.30 -16.37 -38.55
N PHE A 256 6.91 -16.14 -37.29
CA PHE A 256 6.34 -14.90 -36.80
C PHE A 256 7.32 -14.27 -35.81
N HIS A 257 7.86 -13.11 -36.11
CA HIS A 257 8.76 -12.38 -35.22
C HIS A 257 8.41 -10.89 -35.15
N TRP A 258 8.83 -10.23 -34.08
CA TRP A 258 8.50 -8.82 -33.84
C TRP A 258 9.68 -8.09 -33.18
N GLU A 259 9.68 -6.76 -33.28
CA GLU A 259 10.65 -5.93 -32.57
C GLU A 259 10.17 -5.59 -31.15
N ASN A 260 11.11 -5.24 -30.28
CA ASN A 260 10.79 -4.75 -28.94
C ASN A 260 10.02 -3.42 -29.02
N PRO A 261 9.04 -3.17 -28.13
CA PRO A 261 8.40 -1.87 -27.96
C PRO A 261 9.41 -0.75 -27.77
N ALA A 262 9.02 0.46 -28.21
CA ALA A 262 9.81 1.67 -27.95
C ALA A 262 9.96 1.92 -26.43
N GLY A 263 11.09 2.53 -26.05
CA GLY A 263 11.39 2.93 -24.68
C GLY A 263 12.75 2.41 -24.19
N ARG A 264 13.03 2.60 -22.90
CA ARG A 264 14.32 2.22 -22.26
C ARG A 264 14.39 0.75 -21.82
N LEU A 265 13.52 -0.09 -22.37
CA LEU A 265 13.24 -1.42 -21.84
C LEU A 265 14.25 -2.46 -22.35
N PRO A 266 15.00 -3.14 -21.45
CA PRO A 266 15.85 -4.25 -21.85
C PRO A 266 15.01 -5.41 -22.36
N GLY A 267 15.36 -5.98 -23.53
CA GLY A 267 14.60 -7.09 -24.13
C GLY A 267 14.49 -8.33 -23.23
N HIS A 268 15.47 -8.59 -22.37
CA HIS A 268 15.45 -9.70 -21.41
C HIS A 268 14.44 -9.51 -20.26
N CYS A 269 13.88 -8.31 -20.10
CA CYS A 269 12.82 -8.03 -19.14
C CYS A 269 11.42 -8.25 -19.72
N LEU A 270 11.29 -8.52 -21.02
CA LEU A 270 9.98 -8.68 -21.66
C LEU A 270 9.56 -10.13 -21.72
N GLU A 271 8.29 -10.37 -21.44
CA GLU A 271 7.58 -11.60 -21.77
C GLU A 271 6.40 -11.28 -22.68
N TRP A 272 6.04 -12.27 -23.50
CA TRP A 272 5.11 -12.09 -24.60
C TRP A 272 3.94 -13.06 -24.49
N GLU A 273 2.79 -12.59 -24.94
CA GLU A 273 1.65 -13.44 -25.23
C GLU A 273 1.25 -13.23 -26.68
N VAL A 274 1.22 -14.34 -27.43
CA VAL A 274 0.81 -14.38 -28.82
C VAL A 274 -0.57 -15.02 -28.89
N ARG A 275 -1.52 -14.29 -29.47
CA ARG A 275 -2.82 -14.81 -29.87
C ARG A 275 -2.71 -15.29 -31.30
N HIS A 276 -2.89 -16.59 -31.51
CA HIS A 276 -2.89 -17.23 -32.82
C HIS A 276 -4.32 -17.64 -33.17
N HIS A 277 -4.84 -17.02 -34.22
CA HIS A 277 -6.14 -17.33 -34.81
C HIS A 277 -5.91 -18.08 -36.12
N HIS A 278 -6.35 -19.34 -36.18
CA HIS A 278 -6.16 -20.20 -37.33
C HIS A 278 -7.51 -20.61 -37.93
N VAL A 279 -7.60 -20.52 -39.25
CA VAL A 279 -8.77 -20.93 -40.04
C VAL A 279 -8.35 -22.08 -40.94
N GLY A 280 -8.90 -23.26 -40.68
CA GLY A 280 -8.69 -24.49 -41.43
C GLY A 280 -9.34 -24.45 -42.83
N THR A 281 -8.97 -25.39 -43.69
CA THR A 281 -9.59 -25.55 -45.02
C THR A 281 -11.08 -25.93 -44.96
N ASP A 282 -11.50 -26.53 -43.85
CA ASP A 282 -12.90 -26.85 -43.51
C ASP A 282 -13.68 -25.64 -42.96
N GLY A 283 -13.04 -24.48 -42.87
CA GLY A 283 -13.59 -23.27 -42.26
C GLY A 283 -13.63 -23.32 -40.73
N LYS A 284 -13.07 -24.37 -40.10
CA LYS A 284 -13.00 -24.47 -38.64
C LYS A 284 -11.99 -23.48 -38.11
N ILE A 285 -12.39 -22.79 -37.05
CA ILE A 285 -11.58 -21.75 -36.40
C ILE A 285 -10.99 -22.32 -35.11
N SER A 286 -9.70 -22.11 -34.91
CA SER A 286 -9.02 -22.34 -33.63
C SER A 286 -8.35 -21.05 -33.13
N LEU A 287 -8.36 -20.88 -31.80
CA LEU A 287 -7.77 -19.73 -31.12
C LEU A 287 -6.85 -20.24 -30.01
N ASN A 288 -5.56 -19.94 -30.14
CA ASN A 288 -4.54 -20.35 -29.19
C ASN A 288 -3.86 -19.13 -28.57
N HIS A 289 -3.49 -19.26 -27.30
CA HIS A 289 -2.69 -18.30 -26.57
C HIS A 289 -1.35 -18.94 -26.23
N ILE A 290 -0.26 -18.34 -26.70
CA ILE A 290 1.09 -18.87 -26.58
C ILE A 290 1.93 -17.89 -25.77
N HIS A 291 2.52 -18.35 -24.68
CA HIS A 291 3.46 -17.56 -23.87
C HIS A 291 4.89 -17.86 -24.30
N THR A 292 5.71 -16.81 -24.47
CA THR A 292 7.12 -16.93 -24.85
C THR A 292 7.94 -15.79 -24.27
N GLU A 293 9.21 -16.04 -24.01
CA GLU A 293 10.20 -15.02 -23.60
C GLU A 293 10.98 -14.48 -24.80
N LYS A 294 10.88 -15.15 -25.96
CA LYS A 294 11.59 -14.77 -27.18
C LYS A 294 10.65 -14.00 -28.11
N PRO A 295 11.12 -12.96 -28.80
CA PRO A 295 10.30 -12.15 -29.71
C PRO A 295 10.06 -12.84 -31.07
N ARG A 296 9.84 -14.16 -31.05
CA ARG A 296 9.62 -15.00 -32.22
C ARG A 296 8.86 -16.27 -31.88
N LEU A 297 8.15 -16.79 -32.87
CA LEU A 297 7.42 -18.04 -32.88
C LEU A 297 7.62 -18.72 -34.23
N THR A 298 7.85 -20.03 -34.21
CA THR A 298 7.86 -20.86 -35.42
C THR A 298 6.74 -21.89 -35.28
N LEU A 299 5.91 -21.99 -36.32
CA LEU A 299 4.82 -22.95 -36.37
C LEU A 299 4.95 -23.85 -37.60
N PRO A 300 4.55 -25.13 -37.48
CA PRO A 300 4.37 -25.98 -38.65
C PRO A 300 3.38 -25.32 -39.60
N PHE A 301 3.73 -25.30 -40.87
CA PHE A 301 2.95 -24.70 -41.93
C PHE A 301 2.76 -25.71 -43.06
N SER A 302 1.60 -25.63 -43.71
CA SER A 302 1.26 -26.37 -44.91
C SER A 302 0.79 -25.34 -45.94
N ASN A 303 1.17 -25.50 -47.21
CA ASN A 303 0.74 -24.63 -48.30
C ASN A 303 -0.74 -24.88 -48.71
N SER A 304 -1.60 -25.13 -47.72
CA SER A 304 -3.05 -25.26 -47.84
C SER A 304 -3.71 -23.88 -47.83
N ASN A 305 -4.98 -23.79 -48.23
CA ASN A 305 -5.78 -22.56 -48.15
C ASN A 305 -6.12 -22.15 -46.69
N GLU A 306 -5.25 -22.48 -45.74
CA GLU A 306 -5.36 -22.14 -44.32
C GLU A 306 -4.93 -20.69 -44.09
N ARG A 307 -5.58 -20.03 -43.14
CA ARG A 307 -5.24 -18.65 -42.77
C ARG A 307 -4.77 -18.60 -41.33
N ASN A 308 -3.57 -18.11 -41.12
CA ASN A 308 -2.94 -17.94 -39.81
C ASN A 308 -2.79 -16.47 -39.49
N CYS A 309 -3.49 -15.99 -38.47
CA CYS A 309 -3.49 -14.61 -38.00
C CYS A 309 -2.89 -14.52 -36.59
N PHE A 310 -2.10 -13.47 -36.36
CA PHE A 310 -1.36 -13.28 -35.12
C PHE A 310 -1.57 -11.88 -34.56
N GLN A 311 -1.72 -11.81 -33.25
CA GLN A 311 -1.55 -10.59 -32.47
C GLN A 311 -0.57 -10.90 -31.33
N VAL A 312 0.21 -9.91 -30.93
CA VAL A 312 1.15 -10.04 -29.82
C VAL A 312 0.97 -8.90 -28.84
N ARG A 313 1.13 -9.19 -27.56
CA ARG A 313 1.24 -8.21 -26.49
C ARG A 313 2.40 -8.56 -25.57
N SER A 314 2.82 -7.60 -24.77
CA SER A 314 3.98 -7.75 -23.90
C SER A 314 3.76 -7.16 -22.52
N ARG A 315 4.57 -7.61 -21.57
CA ARG A 315 4.71 -7.00 -20.25
C ARG A 315 6.10 -7.29 -19.69
N LEU A 316 6.43 -6.67 -18.56
CA LEU A 316 7.66 -7.00 -17.86
C LEU A 316 7.52 -8.31 -17.09
N ASN A 317 8.53 -9.16 -17.17
CA ASN A 317 8.62 -10.42 -16.46
C ASN A 317 8.97 -10.23 -14.97
N SER A 318 8.77 -11.29 -14.19
CA SER A 318 8.96 -11.30 -12.73
C SER A 318 10.42 -11.18 -12.28
N TYR A 319 11.39 -11.34 -13.19
CA TYR A 319 12.81 -11.18 -12.87
C TYR A 319 13.21 -9.70 -12.78
N CYS A 320 12.52 -8.82 -13.49
CA CYS A 320 12.81 -7.39 -13.49
C CYS A 320 11.92 -6.59 -12.55
N VAL A 321 10.66 -6.99 -12.36
CA VAL A 321 9.67 -6.28 -11.52
C VAL A 321 8.70 -7.29 -10.87
N ASP A 322 8.11 -6.94 -9.73
CA ASP A 322 7.17 -7.85 -9.05
C ASP A 322 5.86 -8.01 -9.83
N GLN A 323 5.45 -6.96 -10.54
CA GLN A 323 4.23 -6.92 -11.34
C GLN A 323 4.31 -5.84 -12.42
N SER A 324 3.58 -6.04 -13.51
CA SER A 324 3.44 -5.05 -14.59
C SER A 324 2.11 -5.23 -15.32
N PHE A 325 1.71 -4.20 -16.07
CA PHE A 325 0.51 -4.25 -16.90
C PHE A 325 0.82 -4.89 -18.25
N TRP A 326 -0.13 -5.69 -18.75
CA TRP A 326 -0.12 -6.07 -20.16
C TRP A 326 -0.26 -4.84 -21.05
N SER A 327 0.53 -4.81 -22.12
CA SER A 327 0.30 -3.89 -23.23
C SER A 327 -1.06 -4.16 -23.86
N ASP A 328 -1.51 -3.21 -24.67
CA ASP A 328 -2.59 -3.48 -25.61
C ASP A 328 -2.11 -4.51 -26.64
N TRP A 329 -3.05 -5.17 -27.31
CA TRP A 329 -2.72 -6.09 -28.39
C TRP A 329 -2.21 -5.32 -29.60
N SER A 330 -1.21 -5.87 -30.27
CA SER A 330 -0.78 -5.37 -31.57
C SER A 330 -1.91 -5.43 -32.60
N HIS A 331 -1.71 -4.74 -33.72
CA HIS A 331 -2.51 -5.01 -34.92
C HIS A 331 -2.39 -6.49 -35.32
N GLU A 332 -3.42 -6.99 -35.99
CA GLU A 332 -3.44 -8.36 -36.49
C GLU A 332 -2.66 -8.47 -37.81
N THR A 333 -1.79 -9.48 -37.91
CA THR A 333 -1.06 -9.81 -39.14
C THR A 333 -1.38 -11.25 -39.55
N CYS A 334 -1.74 -11.47 -40.82
CA CYS A 334 -2.18 -12.78 -41.32
C CYS A 334 -1.35 -13.29 -42.49
N HIS A 335 -1.25 -14.62 -42.61
CA HIS A 335 -0.68 -15.32 -43.75
C HIS A 335 -1.65 -16.42 -44.26
N PRO A 336 -1.91 -16.52 -45.58
CA PRO A 336 -1.50 -15.58 -46.62
C PRO A 336 -2.16 -14.20 -46.41
N GLY A 337 -1.43 -13.13 -46.73
CA GLY A 337 -1.91 -11.77 -46.51
C GLY A 337 -3.14 -11.48 -47.38
N SER A 338 -4.26 -11.09 -46.76
CA SER A 338 -5.36 -10.49 -47.51
C SER A 338 -5.13 -8.98 -47.57
N ASP A 339 -5.22 -8.38 -48.76
CA ASP A 339 -5.44 -6.94 -48.90
C ASP A 339 -6.45 -6.49 -47.85
N SER A 340 -6.08 -5.44 -47.12
CA SER A 340 -6.86 -4.78 -46.08
C SER A 340 -8.31 -4.53 -46.51
N LYS A 341 -9.18 -5.50 -46.30
CA LYS A 341 -10.60 -5.26 -46.07
C LYS A 341 -10.76 -5.19 -44.57
N ILE A 342 -10.84 -3.95 -44.11
CA ILE A 342 -11.29 -3.55 -42.78
C ILE A 342 -12.52 -4.41 -42.45
N CYS A 343 -12.34 -5.46 -41.65
CA CYS A 343 -13.43 -6.01 -40.88
C CYS A 343 -13.76 -4.95 -39.83
N ALA A 344 -14.64 -4.02 -40.19
CA ALA A 344 -15.34 -3.22 -39.22
C ALA A 344 -15.98 -4.19 -38.20
N PRO A 345 -15.94 -3.88 -36.89
CA PRO A 345 -16.56 -4.75 -35.92
C PRO A 345 -18.03 -4.92 -36.28
N LEU A 346 -18.51 -6.16 -36.35
CA LEU A 346 -19.94 -6.53 -36.46
C LEU A 346 -20.76 -6.13 -35.21
N HIS A 347 -20.36 -5.07 -34.52
CA HIS A 347 -20.96 -4.58 -33.28
C HIS A 347 -21.78 -3.28 -33.46
N GLU A 348 -22.11 -2.89 -34.71
CA GLU A 348 -23.02 -1.76 -34.98
C GLU A 348 -24.30 -2.10 -35.77
N SER A 349 -24.47 -3.34 -36.27
CA SER A 349 -25.69 -3.72 -36.99
C SER A 349 -26.84 -4.18 -36.08
N LEU A 350 -26.57 -4.62 -34.85
CA LEU A 350 -27.61 -5.07 -33.91
C LEU A 350 -28.31 -3.91 -33.17
N PHE A 351 -27.67 -2.74 -33.00
CA PHE A 351 -28.28 -1.60 -32.30
C PHE A 351 -29.18 -0.72 -33.17
N ARG A 352 -29.10 -0.82 -34.51
CA ARG A 352 -30.04 -0.12 -35.41
C ARG A 352 -31.38 -0.84 -35.56
N GLN A 353 -31.44 -2.15 -35.36
CA GLN A 353 -32.71 -2.89 -35.42
C GLN A 353 -33.52 -2.80 -34.12
N ILE A 354 -32.89 -2.60 -32.96
CA ILE A 354 -33.60 -2.50 -31.67
C ILE A 354 -34.26 -1.12 -31.46
N LYS A 355 -33.75 -0.03 -32.08
CA LYS A 355 -34.41 1.28 -31.99
C LYS A 355 -35.61 1.46 -32.92
N ILE A 356 -35.78 0.64 -33.96
CA ILE A 356 -36.90 0.76 -34.90
C ILE A 356 -38.14 0.05 -34.35
N THR A 357 -37.99 -1.02 -33.56
CA THR A 357 -39.13 -1.74 -32.99
C THR A 357 -39.74 -1.07 -31.75
N THR A 358 -38.97 -0.27 -31.00
CA THR A 358 -39.51 0.46 -29.82
C THR A 358 -40.20 1.78 -30.18
N ILE A 359 -39.96 2.33 -31.38
CA ILE A 359 -40.68 3.53 -31.86
C ILE A 359 -42.05 3.16 -32.43
N PHE A 360 -42.23 1.97 -33.02
CA PHE A 360 -43.54 1.54 -33.53
C PHE A 360 -44.52 1.07 -32.44
N LEU A 361 -44.05 0.68 -31.25
CA LEU A 361 -44.94 0.28 -30.14
C LEU A 361 -45.46 1.46 -29.29
N ASN A 362 -44.94 2.67 -29.44
CA ASN A 362 -45.44 3.86 -28.73
C ASN A 362 -46.38 4.76 -29.57
N VAL A 363 -46.69 4.38 -30.81
CA VAL A 363 -47.64 5.12 -31.68
C VAL A 363 -49.03 4.47 -31.72
N LEU A 364 -49.19 3.25 -31.18
CA LEU A 364 -50.48 2.55 -31.12
C LEU A 364 -51.22 2.65 -29.76
N CYS A 365 -50.73 3.44 -28.81
CA CYS A 365 -51.38 3.64 -27.51
C CYS A 365 -51.93 5.08 -27.29
N VAL A 366 -52.14 5.84 -28.37
CA VAL A 366 -52.92 7.10 -28.36
C VAL A 366 -53.89 7.08 -29.54
N LYS A 367 -54.86 6.18 -29.49
CA LYS A 367 -56.20 6.27 -30.10
C LYS A 367 -56.92 4.93 -29.89
N PHE A 368 -57.46 4.76 -28.68
CA PHE A 368 -58.80 4.27 -28.41
C PHE A 368 -59.16 4.63 -26.96
#